data_AF-A0A0D2VAD8-F1
#
_entry.id   AF-A0A0D2VAD8-F1
#
_cell.length_a   1.000
_cell.length_b   1.000
_cell.length_c   1.000
_cell.angle_alpha   90.00
_cell.angle_beta   90.00
_cell.angle_gamma   90.00
#
_symmetry.space_group_name_H-M   'P 1'
#
loop_
_entity.id
_entity.type
_entity.pdbx_description
1 polymer ?
#
loop_
_entity_poly.entity_id
_entity_poly.type
_entity_poly.pdbx_seq_one_letter_code
_entity_poly.pdbx_strand_id
1 'polypeptide(L)'
;MMMGDDVENGNLGPYLDRPRTFPNMRSKPYTPLIFRILRGINVRVLVILLFLGFGYVFYIGASTSPIIVFVFSVCIVSFLLSIYLTKWVLSKDEGPPEMAQISEAIRDGAEGFFKTQYGTISKMAVLLALVILSIYLFRNTTPQQESSGLGRATSACITVAAFLLGALCSGVAGYVGMWVSVRANVRVSSAARRSAREALQIAVRAGGFSALVVVGMAVIGIAILYATFYVWLGVDSPGSMKVTDLPLLLVGYGFGASFVALFAQLGGGIYTKAADVGADLVGKVEQGIPEDDPRNPAVIADLVGDNVGDCAARGADLFESIAAEIISAMILGGTMAQHCKIEDPSGFILFPLVVHSFDLVVSSIGILSIRGTRDSNVKVPLEDPMTILQKGYSVTIILAVLTFFGSTRWLLYTEQAPSAWLNFSLCGLVGIITAYVFVWITKYYTDYKHEPVRTLALSSSTGHGTNIIAGVSLGLESTAIPVLVISVSIISAFWLGHTSGLVDETGSPTGGLFGTAVATMGMLSTAAYILTMDMFGPIADNAGGIVEMSQQVLYG
;
A
#
# COMPACT_ATOMS: atom_id res chain seq x y z
N MET A 1 -43.43 7.39 -18.58
CA MET A 1 -44.21 8.51 -19.16
C MET A 1 -45.19 8.98 -18.09
N MET A 2 -44.72 9.87 -17.22
CA MET A 2 -45.46 10.77 -16.30
C MET A 2 -44.36 11.60 -15.61
N MET A 3 -43.71 12.44 -16.41
CA MET A 3 -42.84 13.53 -15.99
C MET A 3 -43.31 14.74 -16.79
N GLY A 4 -44.49 15.22 -16.45
CA GLY A 4 -45.13 16.34 -17.11
C GLY A 4 -46.12 16.89 -16.11
N ASP A 5 -45.74 17.99 -15.47
CA ASP A 5 -46.56 19.04 -14.83
C ASP A 5 -45.89 19.65 -13.59
N ASP A 6 -44.99 18.92 -12.91
CA ASP A 6 -44.33 19.43 -11.69
C ASP A 6 -43.07 20.30 -11.92
N VAL A 7 -42.58 20.37 -13.17
CA VAL A 7 -41.35 21.13 -13.51
C VAL A 7 -41.67 22.56 -13.99
N GLU A 8 -42.91 22.85 -14.39
CA GLU A 8 -43.30 24.16 -14.94
C GLU A 8 -43.86 25.15 -13.91
N ASN A 9 -44.35 24.67 -12.76
CA ASN A 9 -44.82 25.52 -11.68
C ASN A 9 -43.85 25.39 -10.51
N GLY A 10 -42.96 26.37 -10.32
CA GLY A 10 -41.91 26.44 -9.28
C GLY A 10 -42.42 26.40 -7.83
N ASN A 11 -43.16 25.35 -7.50
CA ASN A 11 -43.76 25.03 -6.21
C ASN A 11 -43.18 23.68 -5.76
N LEU A 12 -41.85 23.62 -5.68
CA LEU A 12 -41.19 22.60 -4.88
C LEU A 12 -41.55 22.92 -3.42
N GLY A 13 -42.55 22.24 -2.88
CA GLY A 13 -42.81 22.22 -1.44
C GLY A 13 -41.51 21.91 -0.68
N PRO A 14 -41.43 22.25 0.63
CA PRO A 14 -40.19 22.07 1.39
C PRO A 14 -39.63 20.66 1.18
N TYR A 15 -38.37 20.60 0.77
CA TYR A 15 -37.62 19.38 0.42
C TYR A 15 -37.50 18.35 1.58
N LEU A 16 -38.17 18.61 2.70
CA LEU A 16 -38.13 17.89 3.97
C LEU A 16 -39.02 16.63 4.00
N ASP A 17 -40.03 16.51 3.14
CA ASP A 17 -41.11 15.52 3.29
C ASP A 17 -41.10 14.36 2.27
N ARG A 18 -40.04 14.15 1.49
CA ARG A 18 -39.97 12.99 0.58
C ARG A 18 -39.58 11.69 1.33
N PRO A 19 -40.16 10.53 0.97
CA PRO A 19 -39.85 9.25 1.63
C PRO A 19 -38.36 8.90 1.53
N ARG A 20 -37.73 8.71 2.69
CA ARG A 20 -36.27 8.68 2.91
C ARG A 20 -35.68 7.28 2.92
N THR A 21 -36.11 6.41 2.00
CA THR A 21 -35.65 5.02 1.94
C THR A 21 -35.13 4.72 0.56
N PHE A 22 -33.93 4.13 0.49
CA PHE A 22 -33.45 3.53 -0.75
C PHE A 22 -34.50 2.50 -1.21
N PRO A 23 -35.02 2.57 -2.44
CA PRO A 23 -35.80 1.46 -2.97
C PRO A 23 -34.94 0.21 -2.86
N ASN A 24 -35.53 -0.92 -2.43
CA ASN A 24 -34.84 -2.21 -2.23
C ASN A 24 -33.99 -2.58 -3.46
N MET A 25 -32.74 -2.10 -3.52
CA MET A 25 -31.76 -2.44 -4.54
C MET A 25 -31.12 -3.75 -4.12
N ARG A 26 -31.89 -4.83 -4.18
CA ARG A 26 -31.30 -6.17 -4.12
C ARG A 26 -30.58 -6.43 -5.44
N SER A 27 -29.36 -5.92 -5.56
CA SER A 27 -28.44 -6.44 -6.56
C SER A 27 -28.02 -7.85 -6.13
N LYS A 28 -27.85 -8.76 -7.08
CA LYS A 28 -27.31 -10.09 -6.75
C LYS A 28 -25.84 -9.91 -6.40
N PRO A 29 -25.34 -10.46 -5.26
CA PRO A 29 -23.94 -10.30 -4.87
C PRO A 29 -23.03 -10.78 -6.00
N TYR A 30 -22.23 -9.86 -6.55
CA TYR A 30 -21.31 -10.15 -7.62
C TYR A 30 -20.11 -10.90 -7.05
N THR A 31 -20.04 -12.20 -7.33
CA THR A 31 -18.87 -13.01 -7.02
C THR A 31 -17.92 -12.96 -8.21
N PRO A 32 -16.67 -12.46 -8.06
CA PRO A 32 -15.69 -12.44 -9.13
C PRO A 32 -15.49 -13.84 -9.73
N LEU A 33 -15.16 -13.94 -11.02
CA LEU A 33 -15.00 -15.21 -11.73
C LEU A 33 -14.02 -16.16 -11.01
N ILE A 34 -12.91 -15.63 -10.51
CA ILE A 34 -11.90 -16.38 -9.72
C ILE A 34 -12.52 -16.96 -8.45
N PHE A 35 -13.32 -16.19 -7.71
CA PHE A 35 -14.00 -16.67 -6.52
C PHE A 35 -15.10 -17.69 -6.83
N ARG A 36 -15.80 -17.58 -7.98
CA ARG A 36 -16.75 -18.62 -8.43
C ARG A 36 -16.04 -19.91 -8.80
N ILE A 37 -14.91 -19.82 -9.50
CA ILE A 37 -14.08 -20.98 -9.85
C ILE A 37 -13.56 -21.66 -8.58
N LEU A 38 -12.99 -20.88 -7.65
CA LEU A 38 -12.52 -21.38 -6.35
C LEU A 38 -13.62 -22.02 -5.51
N ARG A 39 -14.85 -21.46 -5.53
CA ARG A 39 -16.01 -22.05 -4.83
C ARG A 39 -16.56 -23.31 -5.52
N GLY A 40 -16.35 -23.45 -6.83
CA GLY A 40 -16.72 -24.63 -7.60
C GLY A 40 -15.77 -25.82 -7.39
N ILE A 41 -14.54 -25.55 -6.94
CA ILE A 41 -13.58 -26.59 -6.55
C ILE A 41 -13.98 -27.12 -5.17
N ASN A 42 -14.06 -28.45 -5.05
CA ASN A 42 -14.29 -29.10 -3.75
C ASN A 42 -13.26 -28.61 -2.73
N VAL A 43 -13.71 -28.14 -1.56
CA VAL A 43 -12.82 -27.57 -0.52
C VAL A 43 -11.65 -28.48 -0.19
N ARG A 44 -11.83 -29.81 -0.21
CA ARG A 44 -10.75 -30.77 0.00
C ARG A 44 -9.71 -30.75 -1.13
N VAL A 45 -10.16 -30.62 -2.38
CA VAL A 45 -9.28 -30.51 -3.56
C VAL A 45 -8.56 -29.18 -3.55
N LEU A 46 -9.25 -28.09 -3.18
CA LEU A 46 -8.62 -26.77 -3.06
C LEU A 46 -7.52 -26.77 -1.98
N VAL A 47 -7.76 -27.38 -0.83
CA VAL A 47 -6.76 -27.53 0.23
C VAL A 47 -5.56 -28.36 -0.23
N ILE A 48 -5.78 -29.45 -0.97
CA ILE A 48 -4.70 -30.26 -1.54
C ILE A 48 -3.89 -29.45 -2.56
N LEU A 49 -4.55 -28.72 -3.46
CA LEU A 49 -3.88 -27.87 -4.46
C LEU A 49 -3.06 -26.75 -3.81
N LEU A 50 -3.60 -26.12 -2.77
CA LEU A 50 -2.86 -25.12 -1.99
C LEU A 50 -1.66 -25.76 -1.29
N PHE A 51 -1.82 -26.93 -0.68
CA PHE A 51 -0.71 -27.63 -0.01
C PHE A 51 0.39 -28.04 -1.00
N LEU A 52 0.03 -28.55 -2.18
CA LEU A 52 0.98 -28.86 -3.25
C LEU A 52 1.66 -27.59 -3.78
N GLY A 53 0.90 -26.50 -3.97
CA GLY A 53 1.43 -25.21 -4.38
C GLY A 53 2.43 -24.64 -3.36
N PHE A 54 2.08 -24.64 -2.08
CA PHE A 54 3.00 -24.24 -1.00
C PHE A 54 4.22 -25.15 -0.93
N GLY A 55 4.03 -26.47 -1.02
CA GLY A 55 5.13 -27.43 -1.05
C GLY A 55 6.10 -27.18 -2.20
N TYR A 56 5.58 -26.86 -3.39
CA TYR A 56 6.39 -26.52 -4.55
C TYR A 56 7.13 -25.19 -4.37
N VAL A 57 6.47 -24.15 -3.85
CA VAL A 57 7.11 -22.85 -3.56
C VAL A 57 8.23 -23.01 -2.55
N PHE A 58 8.02 -23.75 -1.46
CA PHE A 58 9.08 -24.05 -0.49
C PHE A 58 10.20 -24.91 -1.07
N TYR A 59 9.88 -25.86 -1.95
CA TYR A 59 10.88 -26.67 -2.65
C TYR A 59 11.78 -25.80 -3.54
N ILE A 60 11.21 -24.90 -4.34
CA ILE A 60 11.99 -23.95 -5.16
C ILE A 60 12.81 -23.03 -4.24
N GLY A 61 12.20 -22.50 -3.17
CA GLY A 61 12.89 -21.64 -2.21
C GLY A 61 14.09 -22.32 -1.56
N ALA A 62 13.92 -23.57 -1.11
CA ALA A 62 14.97 -24.38 -0.52
C ALA A 62 16.07 -24.74 -1.53
N SER A 63 15.71 -24.87 -2.81
CA SER A 63 16.66 -25.08 -3.90
C SER A 63 17.40 -23.80 -4.31
N THR A 64 16.95 -22.62 -3.84
CA THR A 64 17.56 -21.33 -4.14
C THR A 64 18.49 -20.85 -3.03
N SER A 65 17.95 -20.63 -1.82
CA SER A 65 18.71 -20.15 -0.67
C SER A 65 17.89 -20.28 0.63
N PRO A 66 18.53 -20.54 1.78
CA PRO A 66 17.86 -20.47 3.08
C PRO A 66 17.18 -19.12 3.36
N ILE A 67 17.69 -18.02 2.78
CA ILE A 67 17.12 -16.68 2.92
C ILE A 67 15.72 -16.61 2.29
N ILE A 68 15.53 -17.21 1.12
CA ILE A 68 14.21 -17.25 0.46
C ILE A 68 13.22 -18.07 1.27
N VAL A 69 13.65 -19.19 1.86
CA VAL A 69 12.81 -20.00 2.76
C VAL A 69 12.36 -19.19 3.98
N PHE A 70 13.27 -18.39 4.56
CA PHE A 70 12.94 -17.46 5.63
C PHE A 70 11.88 -16.44 5.18
N VAL A 71 12.08 -15.79 4.03
CA VAL A 71 11.13 -14.81 3.45
C VAL A 71 9.74 -15.44 3.25
N PHE A 72 9.66 -16.63 2.64
CA PHE A 72 8.38 -17.34 2.46
C PHE A 72 7.70 -17.67 3.78
N SER A 73 8.47 -18.13 4.77
CA SER A 73 7.94 -18.45 6.09
C SER A 73 7.31 -17.23 6.76
N VAL A 74 8.01 -16.08 6.73
CA VAL A 74 7.51 -14.83 7.32
C VAL A 74 6.29 -14.30 6.57
N CYS A 75 6.29 -14.31 5.23
CA CYS A 75 5.14 -13.89 4.44
C CYS A 75 3.89 -14.74 4.74
N ILE A 76 4.05 -16.06 4.87
CA ILE A 76 2.94 -16.96 5.21
C ILE A 76 2.40 -16.67 6.61
N VAL A 77 3.28 -16.49 7.60
CA VAL A 77 2.87 -16.10 8.96
C VAL A 77 2.12 -14.76 8.94
N SER A 78 2.60 -13.78 8.15
CA SER A 78 1.94 -12.50 7.96
C SER A 78 0.54 -12.63 7.34
N PHE A 79 0.38 -13.48 6.31
CA PHE A 79 -0.93 -13.74 5.73
C PHE A 79 -1.88 -14.47 6.69
N LEU A 80 -1.37 -15.40 7.51
CA LEU A 80 -2.17 -16.04 8.56
C LEU A 80 -2.64 -15.02 9.61
N LEU A 81 -1.77 -14.10 10.01
CA LEU A 81 -2.13 -13.01 10.91
C LEU A 81 -3.13 -12.05 10.26
N SER A 82 -2.96 -11.75 8.98
CA SER A 82 -3.89 -10.94 8.20
C SER A 82 -5.28 -11.58 8.21
N ILE A 83 -5.39 -12.89 7.95
CA ILE A 83 -6.65 -13.64 8.05
C ILE A 83 -7.24 -13.57 9.46
N TYR A 84 -6.41 -13.66 10.50
CA TYR A 84 -6.86 -13.49 11.88
C TYR A 84 -7.46 -12.10 12.12
N LEU A 85 -6.79 -11.03 11.67
CA LEU A 85 -7.28 -9.66 11.77
C LEU A 85 -8.61 -9.49 11.04
N THR A 86 -8.74 -9.98 9.80
CA THR A 86 -10.00 -9.93 9.05
C THR A 86 -11.12 -10.66 9.78
N LYS A 87 -10.88 -11.88 10.27
CA LYS A 87 -11.90 -12.65 11.00
C LYS A 87 -12.34 -11.91 12.25
N TRP A 88 -11.40 -11.31 12.97
CA TRP A 88 -11.71 -10.51 14.14
C TRP A 88 -12.54 -9.28 13.79
N VAL A 89 -12.18 -8.53 12.74
CA VAL A 89 -12.96 -7.38 12.25
C VAL A 89 -14.36 -7.82 11.82
N LEU A 90 -14.47 -8.86 10.99
CA LEU A 90 -15.76 -9.32 10.45
C LEU A 90 -16.70 -9.89 11.52
N SER A 91 -16.16 -10.38 12.64
CA SER A 91 -16.97 -10.82 13.79
C SER A 91 -17.64 -9.67 14.56
N LYS A 92 -17.26 -8.41 14.30
CA LYS A 92 -17.89 -7.24 14.90
C LYS A 92 -19.26 -6.99 14.29
N ASP A 93 -20.14 -6.46 15.15
CA ASP A 93 -21.52 -6.12 14.82
C ASP A 93 -21.59 -5.04 13.74
N GLU A 94 -22.53 -5.20 12.80
CA GLU A 94 -22.78 -4.24 11.71
C GLU A 94 -23.76 -3.14 12.13
N GLY A 95 -24.30 -3.19 13.34
CA GLY A 95 -25.20 -2.18 13.86
C GLY A 95 -26.65 -2.33 13.38
N PRO A 96 -27.44 -1.26 13.49
CA PRO A 96 -28.85 -1.25 13.09
C PRO A 96 -29.04 -1.52 11.58
N PRO A 97 -30.22 -2.03 11.16
CA PRO A 97 -30.49 -2.36 9.76
C PRO A 97 -30.36 -1.17 8.81
N GLU A 98 -30.56 0.06 9.29
CA GLU A 98 -30.39 1.29 8.51
C GLU A 98 -28.92 1.48 8.08
N MET A 99 -27.97 1.25 8.98
CA MET A 99 -26.53 1.29 8.66
C MET A 99 -26.16 0.21 7.63
N ALA A 100 -26.72 -0.99 7.78
CA ALA A 100 -26.46 -2.11 6.88
C ALA A 100 -26.97 -1.83 5.45
N GLN A 101 -28.13 -1.20 5.30
CA GLN A 101 -28.69 -0.82 3.99
C GLN A 101 -27.80 0.19 3.26
N ILE A 102 -27.29 1.21 3.97
CA ILE A 102 -26.36 2.19 3.38
C ILE A 102 -25.05 1.53 3.00
N SER A 103 -24.49 0.69 3.88
CA SER A 103 -23.26 -0.06 3.61
C SER A 103 -23.39 -1.00 2.41
N GLU A 104 -24.56 -1.60 2.19
CA GLU A 104 -24.83 -2.44 1.01
C GLU A 104 -24.80 -1.61 -0.28
N ALA A 105 -25.39 -0.41 -0.28
CA ALA A 105 -25.34 0.49 -1.44
C ALA A 105 -23.90 0.94 -1.77
N ILE A 106 -23.11 1.30 -0.76
CA ILE A 106 -21.69 1.65 -0.91
C ILE A 106 -20.91 0.46 -1.47
N ARG A 107 -21.13 -0.73 -0.92
CA ARG A 107 -20.46 -1.96 -1.37
C ARG A 107 -20.77 -2.26 -2.83
N ASP A 108 -22.04 -2.19 -3.23
CA ASP A 108 -22.46 -2.46 -4.60
C ASP A 108 -21.85 -1.45 -5.58
N GLY A 109 -21.82 -0.16 -5.20
CA GLY A 109 -21.17 0.88 -6.00
C GLY A 109 -19.67 0.65 -6.15
N ALA A 110 -18.97 0.35 -5.06
CA ALA A 110 -17.54 0.10 -5.06
C ALA A 110 -17.17 -1.14 -5.89
N GLU A 111 -17.88 -2.27 -5.70
CA GLU A 111 -17.65 -3.49 -6.49
C GLU A 111 -17.96 -3.28 -7.98
N GLY A 112 -19.00 -2.48 -8.31
CA GLY A 112 -19.36 -2.12 -9.68
C GLY A 112 -18.32 -1.24 -10.38
N PHE A 113 -17.83 -0.20 -9.69
CA PHE A 113 -16.77 0.67 -10.19
C PHE A 113 -15.47 -0.12 -10.38
N PHE A 114 -15.05 -0.87 -9.36
CA PHE A 114 -13.82 -1.67 -9.39
C PHE A 114 -13.82 -2.63 -10.57
N LYS A 115 -14.92 -3.35 -10.81
CA LYS A 115 -15.06 -4.25 -11.95
C LYS A 115 -14.87 -3.55 -13.30
N THR A 116 -15.40 -2.34 -13.43
CA THR A 116 -15.32 -1.55 -14.66
C THR A 116 -13.90 -1.02 -14.88
N GLN A 117 -13.31 -0.43 -13.84
CA GLN A 117 -11.94 0.10 -13.87
C GLN A 117 -10.93 -1.03 -14.14
N TYR A 118 -10.91 -2.07 -13.32
CA TYR A 118 -9.97 -3.18 -13.47
C TYR A 118 -10.20 -4.02 -14.73
N GLY A 119 -11.44 -4.10 -15.21
CA GLY A 119 -11.75 -4.70 -16.51
C GLY A 119 -11.11 -3.92 -17.67
N THR A 120 -10.99 -2.59 -17.55
CA THR A 120 -10.33 -1.74 -18.54
C THR A 120 -8.81 -1.83 -18.39
N ILE A 121 -8.29 -1.72 -17.16
CA ILE A 121 -6.85 -1.87 -16.86
C ILE A 121 -6.33 -3.21 -17.38
N SER A 122 -7.06 -4.30 -17.17
CA SER A 122 -6.66 -5.63 -17.64
C SER A 122 -6.52 -5.70 -19.16
N LYS A 123 -7.44 -5.08 -19.91
CA LYS A 123 -7.36 -5.02 -21.39
C LYS A 123 -6.14 -4.21 -21.84
N MET A 124 -5.89 -3.07 -21.19
CA MET A 124 -4.73 -2.23 -21.51
C MET A 124 -3.41 -2.91 -21.11
N ALA A 125 -3.38 -3.65 -20.00
CA ALA A 125 -2.22 -4.43 -19.58
C ALA A 125 -1.90 -5.53 -20.61
N VAL A 126 -2.89 -6.26 -21.12
CA VAL A 126 -2.69 -7.25 -22.18
C VAL A 126 -2.17 -6.61 -23.46
N LEU A 127 -2.72 -5.46 -23.86
CA LEU A 127 -2.23 -4.72 -25.02
C LEU A 127 -0.76 -4.32 -24.84
N LEU A 128 -0.41 -3.77 -23.67
CA LEU A 128 0.97 -3.38 -23.36
C LEU A 128 1.89 -4.60 -23.29
N ALA A 129 1.43 -5.73 -22.75
CA ALA A 129 2.19 -6.98 -22.75
C ALA A 129 2.54 -7.45 -24.16
N LEU A 130 1.62 -7.32 -25.13
CA LEU A 130 1.90 -7.63 -26.55
C LEU A 130 2.91 -6.64 -27.17
N VAL A 131 2.87 -5.37 -26.77
CA VAL A 131 3.85 -4.36 -27.19
C VAL A 131 5.23 -4.70 -26.63
N ILE A 132 5.34 -5.01 -25.34
CA ILE A 132 6.60 -5.45 -24.69
C ILE A 132 7.14 -6.71 -25.38
N LEU A 133 6.28 -7.70 -25.63
CA LEU A 133 6.65 -8.93 -26.34
C LEU A 133 7.24 -8.61 -27.71
N SER A 134 6.56 -7.76 -28.48
CA SER A 134 7.01 -7.36 -29.82
C SER A 134 8.36 -6.65 -29.76
N ILE A 135 8.53 -5.69 -28.86
CA ILE A 135 9.80 -4.96 -28.68
C ILE A 135 10.95 -5.94 -28.40
N TYR A 136 10.78 -6.88 -27.47
CA TYR A 136 11.84 -7.83 -27.12
C TYR A 136 12.13 -8.86 -28.22
N LEU A 137 11.14 -9.20 -29.06
CA LEU A 137 11.34 -10.07 -30.22
C LEU A 137 12.12 -9.39 -31.35
N PHE A 138 11.87 -8.09 -31.58
CA PHE A 138 12.53 -7.32 -32.65
C PHE A 138 13.85 -6.66 -32.22
N ARG A 139 14.10 -6.54 -30.91
CA ARG A 139 15.35 -5.99 -30.36
C ARG A 139 16.51 -6.98 -30.53
N ASN A 140 17.71 -6.46 -30.79
CA ASN A 140 18.94 -7.24 -30.73
C ASN A 140 19.29 -7.61 -29.28
N THR A 141 19.76 -8.84 -29.08
CA THR A 141 20.24 -9.32 -27.77
C THR A 141 21.40 -8.46 -27.27
N THR A 142 21.41 -8.14 -25.98
CA THR A 142 22.58 -7.49 -25.39
C THR A 142 23.71 -8.51 -25.19
N PRO A 143 24.99 -8.07 -25.20
CA PRO A 143 26.12 -8.96 -24.96
C PRO A 143 25.99 -9.78 -23.67
N GLN A 144 25.42 -9.18 -22.61
CA GLN A 144 25.15 -9.84 -21.33
C GLN A 144 24.07 -10.94 -21.43
N GLN A 145 23.07 -10.76 -22.29
CA GLN A 145 22.03 -11.76 -22.53
C GLN A 145 22.56 -12.92 -23.37
N GLU A 146 23.42 -12.64 -24.36
CA GLU A 146 24.09 -13.66 -25.16
C GLU A 146 25.05 -14.50 -24.33
N SER A 147 25.83 -13.87 -23.44
CA SER A 147 26.73 -14.58 -22.52
C SER A 147 25.98 -15.43 -21.49
N SER A 148 24.73 -15.08 -21.19
CA SER A 148 23.87 -15.82 -20.25
C SER A 148 23.07 -16.94 -20.92
N GLY A 149 23.25 -17.17 -22.22
CA GLY A 149 22.50 -18.18 -22.99
C GLY A 149 21.01 -17.86 -23.18
N LEU A 150 20.59 -16.61 -22.91
CA LEU A 150 19.19 -16.23 -22.92
C LEU A 150 18.78 -15.75 -24.33
N GLY A 151 17.98 -16.58 -25.02
CA GLY A 151 17.46 -16.23 -26.34
C GLY A 151 16.49 -15.03 -26.32
N ARG A 152 16.33 -14.37 -27.47
CA ARG A 152 15.37 -13.27 -27.68
C ARG A 152 13.96 -13.64 -27.23
N ALA A 153 13.45 -14.78 -27.69
CA ALA A 153 12.12 -15.26 -27.33
C ALA A 153 11.98 -15.51 -25.82
N THR A 154 12.99 -16.12 -25.19
CA THR A 154 12.99 -16.43 -23.75
C THR A 154 12.94 -15.15 -22.91
N SER A 155 13.80 -14.17 -23.21
CA SER A 155 13.79 -12.88 -22.52
C SER A 155 12.45 -12.14 -22.68
N ALA A 156 11.87 -12.16 -23.89
CA ALA A 156 10.55 -11.59 -24.14
C ALA A 156 9.47 -12.25 -23.26
N CYS A 157 9.43 -13.58 -23.20
CA CYS A 157 8.49 -14.32 -22.38
C CYS A 157 8.67 -14.04 -20.88
N ILE A 158 9.92 -13.98 -20.39
CA ILE A 158 10.23 -13.68 -18.99
C ILE A 158 9.73 -12.29 -18.61
N THR A 159 10.07 -11.26 -19.39
CA THR A 159 9.67 -9.88 -19.09
C THR A 159 8.15 -9.72 -19.12
N VAL A 160 7.47 -10.33 -20.10
CA VAL A 160 6.00 -10.31 -20.19
C VAL A 160 5.34 -11.05 -19.04
N ALA A 161 5.86 -12.22 -18.66
CA ALA A 161 5.34 -12.99 -17.52
C ALA A 161 5.52 -12.22 -16.21
N ALA A 162 6.70 -11.61 -16.00
CA ALA A 162 6.97 -10.76 -14.85
C ALA A 162 6.02 -9.55 -14.81
N PHE A 163 5.81 -8.87 -15.94
CA PHE A 163 4.87 -7.76 -16.07
C PHE A 163 3.43 -8.15 -15.72
N LEU A 164 2.92 -9.24 -16.31
CA LEU A 164 1.56 -9.69 -16.04
C LEU A 164 1.38 -10.15 -14.59
N LEU A 165 2.41 -10.78 -14.00
CA LEU A 165 2.39 -11.17 -12.59
C LEU A 165 2.37 -9.94 -11.67
N GLY A 166 3.20 -8.93 -11.93
CA GLY A 166 3.22 -7.68 -11.17
C GLY A 166 1.89 -6.94 -11.25
N ALA A 167 1.32 -6.85 -12.45
CA ALA A 167 -0.01 -6.25 -12.67
C ALA A 167 -1.12 -7.02 -11.94
N LEU A 168 -1.08 -8.36 -11.99
CA LEU A 168 -2.04 -9.20 -11.28
C LEU A 168 -1.94 -9.03 -9.77
N CYS A 169 -0.73 -9.09 -9.20
CA CYS A 169 -0.50 -8.93 -7.77
C CYS A 169 -0.93 -7.54 -7.27
N SER A 170 -0.58 -6.47 -8.00
CA SER A 170 -1.01 -5.10 -7.68
C SER A 170 -2.54 -4.97 -7.67
N GLY A 171 -3.21 -5.54 -8.68
CA GLY A 171 -4.67 -5.48 -8.73
C GLY A 171 -5.38 -6.31 -7.67
N VAL A 172 -4.81 -7.46 -7.29
CA VAL A 172 -5.30 -8.23 -6.13
C VAL A 172 -5.10 -7.43 -4.84
N ALA A 173 -3.96 -6.77 -4.66
CA ALA A 173 -3.68 -5.94 -3.49
C ALA A 173 -4.71 -4.79 -3.34
N GLY A 174 -4.98 -4.06 -4.43
CA GLY A 174 -6.02 -3.01 -4.46
C GLY A 174 -7.43 -3.56 -4.19
N TYR A 175 -7.79 -4.72 -4.76
CA TYR A 175 -9.09 -5.36 -4.50
C TYR A 175 -9.26 -5.74 -3.03
N VAL A 176 -8.23 -6.33 -2.41
CA VAL A 176 -8.28 -6.77 -1.01
C VAL A 176 -8.48 -5.57 -0.08
N GLY A 177 -7.80 -4.45 -0.35
CA GLY A 177 -7.97 -3.21 0.40
C GLY A 177 -9.41 -2.68 0.34
N MET A 178 -9.96 -2.49 -0.87
CA MET A 178 -11.36 -2.10 -1.03
C MET A 178 -12.32 -3.08 -0.35
N TRP A 179 -12.11 -4.39 -0.52
CA TRP A 179 -12.99 -5.44 -0.02
C TRP A 179 -13.11 -5.44 1.50
N VAL A 180 -12.01 -5.17 2.21
CA VAL A 180 -12.03 -5.04 3.67
C VAL A 180 -12.65 -3.72 4.11
N SER A 181 -12.33 -2.60 3.44
CA SER A 181 -12.81 -1.27 3.83
C SER A 181 -14.33 -1.22 3.80
N VAL A 182 -14.97 -1.57 2.67
CA VAL A 182 -16.45 -1.59 2.56
C VAL A 182 -17.17 -2.51 3.56
N ARG A 183 -16.44 -3.45 4.19
CA ARG A 183 -16.96 -4.32 5.26
C ARG A 183 -16.62 -3.80 6.65
N ALA A 184 -15.52 -3.09 6.80
CA ALA A 184 -15.08 -2.50 8.06
C ALA A 184 -15.84 -1.23 8.40
N ASN A 185 -16.16 -0.38 7.41
CA ASN A 185 -16.74 0.95 7.62
C ASN A 185 -18.00 0.90 8.52
N VAL A 186 -18.96 0.04 8.18
CA VAL A 186 -20.21 -0.13 8.97
C VAL A 186 -19.96 -0.62 10.41
N ARG A 187 -18.91 -1.43 10.61
CA ARG A 187 -18.53 -1.94 11.94
C ARG A 187 -17.84 -0.87 12.77
N VAL A 188 -17.11 0.02 12.12
CA VAL A 188 -16.54 1.22 12.75
C VAL A 188 -17.67 2.17 13.16
N SER A 189 -18.66 2.40 12.30
CA SER A 189 -19.88 3.17 12.63
C SER A 189 -20.62 2.59 13.84
N SER A 190 -20.87 1.27 13.85
CA SER A 190 -21.53 0.59 14.97
C SER A 190 -20.71 0.67 16.27
N ALA A 191 -19.38 0.55 16.18
CA ALA A 191 -18.51 0.66 17.34
C ALA A 191 -18.41 2.10 17.88
N ALA A 192 -18.50 3.11 17.02
CA ALA A 192 -18.47 4.52 17.43
C ALA A 192 -19.62 4.86 18.39
N ARG A 193 -20.77 4.19 18.26
CA ARG A 193 -21.91 4.29 19.18
C ARG A 193 -21.59 3.82 20.61
N ARG A 194 -20.54 3.03 20.79
CA ARG A 194 -20.16 2.41 22.08
C ARG A 194 -18.84 2.99 22.61
N SER A 195 -17.85 3.15 21.76
CA SER A 195 -16.54 3.67 22.13
C SER A 195 -15.73 4.12 20.91
N ALA A 196 -15.23 5.36 20.94
CA ALA A 196 -14.26 5.87 19.97
C ALA A 196 -12.98 5.00 19.92
N ARG A 197 -12.57 4.41 21.04
CA ARG A 197 -11.38 3.55 21.11
C ARG A 197 -11.62 2.19 20.43
N GLU A 198 -12.83 1.64 20.55
CA GLU A 198 -13.20 0.43 19.83
C GLU A 198 -13.30 0.70 18.32
N ALA A 199 -13.94 1.80 17.92
CA ALA A 199 -14.02 2.22 16.51
C ALA A 199 -12.63 2.39 15.89
N LEU A 200 -11.73 3.12 16.56
CA LEU A 200 -10.34 3.27 16.17
C LEU A 200 -9.63 1.92 16.02
N GLN A 201 -9.79 1.01 16.98
CA GLN A 201 -9.16 -0.29 16.93
C GLN A 201 -9.65 -1.14 15.73
N ILE A 202 -10.94 -1.09 15.43
CA ILE A 202 -11.51 -1.82 14.27
C ILE A 202 -10.96 -1.24 12.98
N ALA A 203 -10.97 0.08 12.83
CA ALA A 203 -10.46 0.77 11.63
C ALA A 203 -8.96 0.49 11.41
N VAL A 204 -8.14 0.60 12.46
CA VAL A 204 -6.70 0.28 12.40
C VAL A 204 -6.45 -1.18 12.06
N ARG A 205 -7.20 -2.13 12.62
CA ARG A 205 -7.01 -3.55 12.30
C ARG A 205 -7.48 -3.91 10.90
N ALA A 206 -8.49 -3.23 10.38
CA ALA A 206 -8.93 -3.36 9.00
C ALA A 206 -7.87 -2.81 8.02
N GLY A 207 -7.34 -1.62 8.28
CA GLY A 207 -6.21 -1.05 7.54
C GLY A 207 -4.96 -1.93 7.63
N GLY A 208 -4.69 -2.49 8.81
CA GLY A 208 -3.58 -3.41 9.07
C GLY A 208 -3.67 -4.70 8.26
N PHE A 209 -4.86 -5.27 8.11
CA PHE A 209 -5.07 -6.39 7.21
C PHE A 209 -4.71 -6.03 5.76
N SER A 210 -5.23 -4.91 5.26
CA SER A 210 -4.94 -4.44 3.90
C SER A 210 -3.44 -4.27 3.69
N ALA A 211 -2.78 -3.56 4.61
CA ALA A 211 -1.35 -3.26 4.53
C ALA A 211 -0.46 -4.51 4.55
N LEU A 212 -0.72 -5.45 5.46
CA LEU A 212 0.05 -6.70 5.54
C LEU A 212 -0.12 -7.56 4.28
N VAL A 213 -1.30 -7.56 3.67
CA VAL A 213 -1.52 -8.25 2.38
C VAL A 213 -0.79 -7.52 1.26
N VAL A 214 -0.88 -6.19 1.18
CA VAL A 214 -0.20 -5.36 0.16
C VAL A 214 1.32 -5.59 0.18
N VAL A 215 1.96 -5.37 1.34
CA VAL A 215 3.41 -5.54 1.49
C VAL A 215 3.80 -7.02 1.32
N GLY A 216 3.02 -7.93 1.91
CA GLY A 216 3.29 -9.37 1.80
C GLY A 216 3.21 -9.89 0.37
N MET A 217 2.27 -9.38 -0.44
CA MET A 217 2.15 -9.72 -1.85
C MET A 217 3.31 -9.17 -2.68
N ALA A 218 3.79 -7.96 -2.37
CA ALA A 218 4.97 -7.39 -3.04
C ALA A 218 6.21 -8.26 -2.80
N VAL A 219 6.49 -8.58 -1.52
CA VAL A 219 7.65 -9.39 -1.11
C VAL A 219 7.57 -10.81 -1.65
N ILE A 220 6.44 -11.51 -1.42
CA ILE A 220 6.31 -12.91 -1.83
C ILE A 220 6.30 -13.05 -3.35
N GLY A 221 5.70 -12.10 -4.08
CA GLY A 221 5.67 -12.13 -5.54
C GLY A 221 7.06 -12.00 -6.15
N ILE A 222 7.88 -11.07 -5.65
CA ILE A 222 9.28 -10.92 -6.06
C ILE A 222 10.10 -12.16 -5.67
N ALA A 223 9.93 -12.66 -4.44
CA ALA A 223 10.67 -13.83 -3.98
C ALA A 223 10.32 -15.11 -4.76
N ILE A 224 9.04 -15.34 -5.10
CA ILE A 224 8.61 -16.46 -5.96
C ILE A 224 9.22 -16.30 -7.35
N LEU A 225 9.17 -15.11 -7.92
CA LEU A 225 9.69 -14.86 -9.26
C LEU A 225 11.21 -15.06 -9.31
N TYR A 226 11.95 -14.52 -8.33
CA TYR A 226 13.39 -14.72 -8.16
C TYR A 226 13.73 -16.20 -8.05
N ALA A 227 13.09 -16.93 -7.14
CA ALA A 227 13.38 -18.34 -6.90
C ALA A 227 13.04 -19.21 -8.12
N THR A 228 11.94 -18.91 -8.80
CA THR A 228 11.53 -19.63 -10.01
C THR A 228 12.55 -19.45 -11.13
N PHE A 229 12.99 -18.21 -11.38
CA PHE A 229 14.01 -17.94 -12.41
C PHE A 229 15.38 -18.48 -12.03
N TYR A 230 15.75 -18.44 -10.74
CA TYR A 230 16.99 -19.04 -10.24
C TYR A 230 17.07 -20.53 -10.58
N VAL A 231 16.03 -21.30 -10.22
CA VAL A 231 16.00 -22.76 -10.44
C VAL A 231 15.82 -23.08 -11.93
N TRP A 232 14.94 -22.37 -12.64
CA TRP A 232 14.62 -22.69 -14.03
C TRP A 232 15.77 -22.38 -15.00
N LEU A 233 16.52 -21.30 -14.76
CA LEU A 233 17.68 -20.92 -15.58
C LEU A 233 18.99 -21.59 -15.10
N GLY A 234 18.94 -22.34 -13.99
CA GLY A 234 20.11 -23.00 -13.42
C GLY A 234 21.21 -22.03 -13.04
N VAL A 235 20.84 -20.87 -12.50
CA VAL A 235 21.75 -19.74 -12.21
C VAL A 235 22.96 -20.21 -11.37
N ASP A 236 24.14 -19.67 -11.66
CA ASP A 236 25.47 -20.08 -11.15
C ASP A 236 25.97 -21.47 -11.58
N SER A 237 25.27 -22.16 -12.49
CA SER A 237 25.82 -23.33 -13.17
C SER A 237 26.83 -22.93 -14.26
N PRO A 238 27.85 -23.76 -14.58
CA PRO A 238 28.81 -23.45 -15.64
C PRO A 238 28.14 -23.15 -16.99
N GLY A 239 28.35 -21.95 -17.52
CA GLY A 239 27.75 -21.50 -18.79
C GLY A 239 26.33 -20.92 -18.70
N SER A 240 25.82 -20.68 -17.49
CA SER A 240 24.52 -20.05 -17.23
C SER A 240 24.66 -18.59 -16.76
N MET A 241 23.52 -17.92 -16.55
CA MET A 241 23.44 -16.57 -15.98
C MET A 241 24.05 -16.51 -14.58
N LYS A 242 24.73 -15.39 -14.26
CA LYS A 242 25.22 -15.10 -12.91
C LYS A 242 24.08 -14.62 -11.99
N VAL A 243 24.16 -14.92 -10.70
CA VAL A 243 23.21 -14.41 -9.71
C VAL A 243 23.08 -12.89 -9.72
N THR A 244 24.14 -12.15 -10.03
CA THR A 244 24.15 -10.67 -10.05
C THR A 244 23.27 -10.07 -11.14
N ASP A 245 23.02 -10.80 -12.23
CA ASP A 245 22.21 -10.34 -13.36
C ASP A 245 20.72 -10.71 -13.21
N LEU A 246 20.41 -11.68 -12.34
CA LEU A 246 19.05 -12.20 -12.13
C LEU A 246 18.02 -11.10 -11.74
N PRO A 247 18.33 -10.12 -10.87
CA PRO A 247 17.40 -9.04 -10.53
C PRO A 247 16.89 -8.23 -11.72
N LEU A 248 17.66 -8.12 -12.81
CA LEU A 248 17.25 -7.41 -14.03
C LEU A 248 16.04 -8.06 -14.71
N LEU A 249 15.84 -9.37 -14.51
CA LEU A 249 14.68 -10.09 -15.03
C LEU A 249 13.39 -9.76 -14.27
N LEU A 250 13.51 -9.21 -13.06
CA LEU A 250 12.39 -8.88 -12.18
C LEU A 250 11.79 -7.51 -12.49
N VAL A 251 12.48 -6.65 -13.24
CA VAL A 251 12.03 -5.28 -13.59
C VAL A 251 10.64 -5.27 -14.21
N GLY A 252 10.29 -6.31 -14.98
CA GLY A 252 8.94 -6.48 -15.51
C GLY A 252 7.86 -6.44 -14.41
N TYR A 253 8.11 -7.06 -13.25
CA TYR A 253 7.17 -7.08 -12.12
C TYR A 253 6.89 -5.67 -11.59
N GLY A 254 7.94 -4.88 -11.34
CA GLY A 254 7.80 -3.48 -10.94
C GLY A 254 7.03 -2.67 -11.99
N PHE A 255 7.36 -2.85 -13.28
CA PHE A 255 6.66 -2.15 -14.35
C PHE A 255 5.16 -2.51 -14.44
N GLY A 256 4.81 -3.77 -14.24
CA GLY A 256 3.43 -4.22 -14.16
C GLY A 256 2.68 -3.62 -12.97
N ALA A 257 3.35 -3.53 -11.82
CA ALA A 257 2.85 -2.88 -10.63
C ALA A 257 2.53 -1.39 -10.88
N SER A 258 3.48 -0.64 -11.44
CA SER A 258 3.31 0.79 -11.77
C SER A 258 2.25 1.03 -12.81
N PHE A 259 2.10 0.14 -13.79
CA PHE A 259 1.04 0.24 -14.77
C PHE A 259 -0.34 0.20 -14.11
N VAL A 260 -0.58 -0.76 -13.22
CA VAL A 260 -1.87 -0.89 -12.53
C VAL A 260 -2.08 0.25 -11.55
N ALA A 261 -1.06 0.60 -10.76
CA ALA A 261 -1.13 1.69 -9.78
C ALA A 261 -1.50 3.03 -10.43
N LEU A 262 -0.89 3.37 -11.57
CA LEU A 262 -1.17 4.60 -12.31
C LEU A 262 -2.66 4.75 -12.66
N PHE A 263 -3.26 3.71 -13.26
CA PHE A 263 -4.67 3.76 -13.65
C PHE A 263 -5.63 3.60 -12.46
N ALA A 264 -5.22 2.88 -11.41
CA ALA A 264 -5.97 2.76 -10.18
C ALA A 264 -6.11 4.13 -9.50
N GLN A 265 -5.01 4.85 -9.35
CA GLN A 265 -4.95 6.20 -8.74
C GLN A 265 -5.69 7.23 -9.57
N LEU A 266 -5.44 7.26 -10.88
CA LEU A 266 -6.10 8.23 -11.75
C LEU A 266 -7.62 7.98 -11.79
N GLY A 267 -8.04 6.73 -12.04
CA GLY A 267 -9.45 6.42 -12.17
C GLY A 267 -10.21 6.56 -10.85
N GLY A 268 -9.65 6.03 -9.75
CA GLY A 268 -10.24 6.13 -8.42
C GLY A 268 -10.27 7.57 -7.93
N GLY A 269 -9.16 8.31 -8.10
CA GLY A 269 -9.00 9.72 -7.73
C GLY A 269 -9.97 10.65 -8.46
N ILE A 270 -10.16 10.46 -9.78
CA ILE A 270 -11.16 11.23 -10.55
C ILE A 270 -12.57 10.94 -10.03
N TYR A 271 -12.88 9.67 -9.74
CA TYR A 271 -14.21 9.28 -9.27
C TYR A 271 -14.52 9.88 -7.89
N THR A 272 -13.64 9.72 -6.90
CA THR A 272 -13.83 10.29 -5.55
C THR A 272 -13.91 11.81 -5.61
N LYS A 273 -12.93 12.50 -6.23
CA LYS A 273 -12.91 13.97 -6.20
C LYS A 273 -14.00 14.63 -7.03
N ALA A 274 -14.53 13.97 -8.06
CA ALA A 274 -15.71 14.47 -8.75
C ALA A 274 -16.98 14.37 -7.87
N ALA A 275 -17.09 13.30 -7.08
CA ALA A 275 -18.22 13.08 -6.19
C ALA A 275 -18.15 13.99 -4.95
N ASP A 276 -17.01 14.00 -4.24
CA ASP A 276 -16.68 14.83 -3.08
C ASP A 276 -16.99 16.32 -3.36
N VAL A 277 -16.36 16.92 -4.38
CA VAL A 277 -16.57 18.32 -4.75
C VAL A 277 -18.02 18.61 -5.13
N GLY A 278 -18.70 17.67 -5.81
CA GLY A 278 -20.09 17.83 -6.20
C GLY A 278 -21.04 17.77 -5.00
N ALA A 279 -20.79 16.83 -4.07
CA ALA A 279 -21.58 16.64 -2.86
C ALA A 279 -21.44 17.85 -1.93
N ASP A 280 -20.22 18.28 -1.67
CA ASP A 280 -19.92 19.36 -0.73
C ASP A 280 -20.38 20.72 -1.23
N LEU A 281 -20.17 21.03 -2.51
CA LEU A 281 -20.52 22.34 -3.06
C LEU A 281 -22.04 22.54 -3.10
N VAL A 282 -22.78 21.57 -3.64
CA VAL A 282 -24.24 21.68 -3.70
C VAL A 282 -24.86 21.50 -2.31
N GLY A 283 -24.37 20.55 -1.51
CA GLY A 283 -24.91 20.26 -0.19
C GLY A 283 -24.65 21.39 0.81
N LYS A 284 -23.39 21.68 1.11
CA LYS A 284 -23.00 22.59 2.20
C LYS A 284 -23.10 24.05 1.80
N VAL A 285 -22.72 24.40 0.56
CA VAL A 285 -22.61 25.81 0.14
C VAL A 285 -23.91 26.33 -0.46
N GLU A 286 -24.55 25.58 -1.37
CA GLU A 286 -25.77 26.04 -2.04
C GLU A 286 -27.05 25.77 -1.24
N GLN A 287 -27.19 24.56 -0.70
CA GLN A 287 -28.41 24.13 0.01
C GLN A 287 -28.34 24.28 1.53
N GLY A 288 -27.14 24.43 2.10
CA GLY A 288 -26.94 24.55 3.54
C GLY A 288 -27.36 23.31 4.33
N ILE A 289 -27.29 22.13 3.72
CA ILE A 289 -27.51 20.84 4.40
C ILE A 289 -26.19 20.30 4.98
N PRO A 290 -26.23 19.45 6.01
CA PRO A 290 -25.03 18.80 6.55
C PRO A 290 -24.23 18.05 5.46
N GLU A 291 -22.94 17.90 5.73
CA GLU A 291 -22.07 16.96 5.01
C GLU A 291 -22.62 15.54 5.15
N ASP A 292 -22.48 14.71 4.12
CA ASP A 292 -23.03 13.33 4.08
C ASP A 292 -24.54 13.19 4.32
N ASP A 293 -25.32 14.26 4.15
CA ASP A 293 -26.76 14.20 4.37
C ASP A 293 -27.43 13.24 3.35
N PRO A 294 -28.32 12.34 3.80
CA PRO A 294 -28.94 11.33 2.94
C PRO A 294 -29.85 11.91 1.83
N ARG A 295 -30.18 13.22 1.89
CA ARG A 295 -30.93 13.93 0.84
C ARG A 295 -30.05 14.28 -0.36
N ASN A 296 -28.73 14.29 -0.21
CA ASN A 296 -27.79 14.62 -1.27
C ASN A 296 -27.48 13.36 -2.10
N PRO A 297 -27.85 13.32 -3.39
CA PRO A 297 -27.68 12.13 -4.22
C PRO A 297 -26.21 11.79 -4.52
N ALA A 298 -25.28 12.74 -4.31
CA ALA A 298 -23.86 12.53 -4.55
C ALA A 298 -23.15 11.77 -3.42
N VAL A 299 -23.73 11.71 -2.21
CA VAL A 299 -23.05 11.15 -1.02
C VAL A 299 -22.71 9.67 -1.19
N ILE A 300 -23.59 8.85 -1.77
CA ILE A 300 -23.23 7.45 -2.05
C ILE A 300 -22.04 7.35 -3.01
N ALA A 301 -21.97 8.23 -4.02
CA ALA A 301 -20.84 8.22 -4.95
C ALA A 301 -19.55 8.67 -4.24
N ASP A 302 -19.64 9.61 -3.32
CA ASP A 302 -18.52 10.08 -2.51
C ASP A 302 -17.96 8.96 -1.64
N LEU A 303 -18.83 8.34 -0.84
CA LEU A 303 -18.46 7.21 0.03
C LEU A 303 -17.95 6.00 -0.78
N VAL A 304 -18.49 5.75 -1.98
CA VAL A 304 -17.92 4.75 -2.91
C VAL A 304 -16.50 5.16 -3.32
N GLY A 305 -16.31 6.44 -3.63
CA GLY A 305 -15.05 7.09 -3.97
C GLY A 305 -13.94 6.81 -2.97
N ASP A 306 -14.19 6.98 -1.67
CA ASP A 306 -13.17 6.74 -0.63
C ASP A 306 -12.66 5.30 -0.62
N ASN A 307 -13.53 4.34 -0.95
CA ASN A 307 -13.15 2.93 -0.99
C ASN A 307 -12.35 2.58 -2.26
N VAL A 308 -12.68 3.18 -3.41
CA VAL A 308 -12.06 2.84 -4.71
C VAL A 308 -10.85 3.70 -5.04
N GLY A 309 -10.84 4.96 -4.63
CA GLY A 309 -9.72 5.88 -4.71
C GLY A 309 -8.83 5.72 -3.48
N ASP A 310 -9.33 6.13 -2.33
CA ASP A 310 -8.44 6.35 -1.18
C ASP A 310 -8.04 5.06 -0.47
N CYS A 311 -8.80 3.96 -0.57
CA CYS A 311 -8.36 2.63 -0.12
C CYS A 311 -7.64 1.82 -1.23
N ALA A 312 -8.36 1.50 -2.31
CA ALA A 312 -7.86 0.56 -3.32
C ALA A 312 -6.63 1.09 -4.05
N ALA A 313 -6.64 2.38 -4.42
CA ALA A 313 -5.54 2.95 -5.19
C ALA A 313 -4.29 3.18 -4.35
N ARG A 314 -4.43 3.59 -3.08
CA ARG A 314 -3.31 3.69 -2.13
C ARG A 314 -2.65 2.35 -1.84
N GLY A 315 -3.43 1.27 -1.76
CA GLY A 315 -2.89 -0.09 -1.67
C GLY A 315 -2.04 -0.46 -2.90
N ALA A 316 -2.52 -0.13 -4.10
CA ALA A 316 -1.77 -0.38 -5.35
C ALA A 316 -0.54 0.54 -5.49
N ASP A 317 -0.63 1.78 -5.05
CA ASP A 317 0.46 2.77 -4.99
C ASP A 317 1.61 2.26 -4.13
N LEU A 318 1.32 1.87 -2.88
CA LEU A 318 2.38 1.42 -2.00
C LEU A 318 2.96 0.06 -2.41
N PHE A 319 2.13 -0.83 -2.95
CA PHE A 319 2.61 -2.08 -3.56
C PHE A 319 3.67 -1.79 -4.63
N GLU A 320 3.40 -0.83 -5.50
CA GLU A 320 4.32 -0.41 -6.55
C GLU A 320 5.62 0.15 -5.98
N SER A 321 5.52 1.07 -5.03
CA SER A 321 6.69 1.73 -4.45
C SER A 321 7.62 0.74 -3.76
N ILE A 322 7.07 -0.22 -3.02
CA ILE A 322 7.83 -1.30 -2.37
C ILE A 322 8.42 -2.25 -3.42
N ALA A 323 7.65 -2.63 -4.46
CA ALA A 323 8.16 -3.52 -5.49
C ALA A 323 9.32 -2.88 -6.28
N ALA A 324 9.16 -1.60 -6.67
CA ALA A 324 10.18 -0.84 -7.38
C ALA A 324 11.43 -0.63 -6.53
N GLU A 325 11.27 -0.33 -5.24
CA GLU A 325 12.39 -0.21 -4.31
C GLU A 325 13.14 -1.53 -4.15
N ILE A 326 12.45 -2.63 -3.84
CA ILE A 326 13.06 -3.96 -3.69
C ILE A 326 13.86 -4.32 -4.95
N ILE A 327 13.26 -4.21 -6.13
CA ILE A 327 13.93 -4.60 -7.40
C ILE A 327 15.14 -3.70 -7.66
N SER A 328 15.01 -2.38 -7.47
CA SER A 328 16.11 -1.42 -7.69
C SER A 328 17.27 -1.69 -6.73
N ALA A 329 16.97 -1.98 -5.48
CA ALA A 329 17.94 -2.37 -4.49
C ALA A 329 18.64 -3.69 -4.80
N MET A 330 17.89 -4.72 -5.23
CA MET A 330 18.45 -6.00 -5.67
C MET A 330 19.46 -5.79 -6.81
N ILE A 331 19.13 -4.93 -7.79
CA ILE A 331 20.00 -4.60 -8.92
C ILE A 331 21.26 -3.87 -8.44
N LEU A 332 21.11 -2.84 -7.60
CA LEU A 332 22.25 -2.08 -7.08
C LEU A 332 23.16 -2.93 -6.19
N GLY A 333 22.60 -3.80 -5.36
CA GLY A 333 23.33 -4.74 -4.52
C GLY A 333 24.10 -5.76 -5.34
N GLY A 334 23.47 -6.35 -6.36
CA GLY A 334 24.12 -7.28 -7.28
C GLY A 334 25.24 -6.63 -8.10
N THR A 335 25.00 -5.44 -8.63
CA THR A 335 25.99 -4.68 -9.42
C THR A 335 27.19 -4.30 -8.56
N MET A 336 26.96 -3.79 -7.34
CA MET A 336 28.05 -3.46 -6.41
C MET A 336 28.86 -4.70 -6.04
N ALA A 337 28.20 -5.82 -5.69
CA ALA A 337 28.88 -7.06 -5.32
C ALA A 337 29.72 -7.63 -6.47
N GLN A 338 29.25 -7.49 -7.72
CA GLN A 338 29.99 -7.88 -8.92
C GLN A 338 31.27 -7.06 -9.09
N HIS A 339 31.20 -5.74 -8.95
CA HIS A 339 32.37 -4.85 -9.05
C HIS A 339 33.40 -5.12 -7.96
N CYS A 340 32.95 -5.37 -6.72
CA CYS A 340 33.84 -5.67 -5.60
C CYS A 340 34.38 -7.12 -5.58
N LYS A 341 33.99 -7.99 -6.52
CA LYS A 341 34.34 -9.43 -6.54
C LYS A 341 34.01 -10.12 -5.20
N ILE A 342 32.83 -9.84 -4.66
CA ILE A 342 32.36 -10.53 -3.45
C ILE A 342 32.07 -11.98 -3.81
N GLU A 343 32.62 -12.93 -3.03
CA GLU A 343 32.47 -14.37 -3.29
C GLU A 343 31.01 -14.84 -3.24
N ASP A 344 30.24 -14.33 -2.27
CA ASP A 344 28.80 -14.57 -2.14
C ASP A 344 27.99 -13.26 -2.24
N PRO A 345 27.45 -12.92 -3.43
CA PRO A 345 26.65 -11.71 -3.62
C PRO A 345 25.20 -11.85 -3.10
N SER A 346 24.77 -13.07 -2.72
CA SER A 346 23.36 -13.35 -2.42
C SER A 346 22.82 -12.53 -1.24
N GLY A 347 23.66 -12.25 -0.24
CA GLY A 347 23.30 -11.41 0.91
C GLY A 347 22.88 -10.00 0.51
N PHE A 348 23.63 -9.35 -0.39
CA PHE A 348 23.36 -7.99 -0.88
C PHE A 348 22.12 -7.93 -1.76
N ILE A 349 21.91 -8.96 -2.59
CA ILE A 349 20.76 -9.04 -3.49
C ILE A 349 19.48 -9.30 -2.69
N LEU A 350 19.49 -10.26 -1.76
CA LEU A 350 18.27 -10.65 -1.02
C LEU A 350 17.96 -9.76 0.20
N PHE A 351 18.88 -8.86 0.56
CA PHE A 351 18.72 -7.90 1.67
C PHE A 351 17.36 -7.18 1.70
N PRO A 352 16.88 -6.50 0.63
CA PRO A 352 15.57 -5.83 0.63
C PRO A 352 14.40 -6.74 0.98
N LEU A 353 14.40 -8.00 0.52
CA LEU A 353 13.33 -8.96 0.82
C LEU A 353 13.29 -9.30 2.31
N VAL A 354 14.46 -9.38 2.96
CA VAL A 354 14.56 -9.63 4.40
C VAL A 354 14.13 -8.42 5.21
N VAL A 355 14.51 -7.20 4.80
CA VAL A 355 14.05 -5.96 5.44
C VAL A 355 12.53 -5.87 5.43
N HIS A 356 11.88 -6.09 4.28
CA HIS A 356 10.42 -6.05 4.20
C HIS A 356 9.72 -7.26 4.84
N SER A 357 10.40 -8.41 4.94
CA SER A 357 9.90 -9.51 5.77
C SER A 357 9.85 -9.11 7.24
N PHE A 358 10.87 -8.41 7.74
CA PHE A 358 10.83 -7.85 9.09
C PHE A 358 9.82 -6.71 9.22
N ASP A 359 9.61 -5.85 8.22
CA ASP A 359 8.54 -4.84 8.21
C ASP A 359 7.18 -5.48 8.54
N LEU A 360 6.83 -6.57 7.86
CA LEU A 360 5.59 -7.31 8.14
C LEU A 360 5.46 -7.71 9.62
N VAL A 361 6.55 -8.16 10.25
CA VAL A 361 6.55 -8.58 11.66
C VAL A 361 6.46 -7.38 12.60
N VAL A 362 7.30 -6.36 12.42
CA VAL A 362 7.34 -5.20 13.32
C VAL A 362 6.08 -4.36 13.21
N SER A 363 5.55 -4.18 11.99
CA SER A 363 4.29 -3.49 11.74
C SER A 363 3.12 -4.26 12.35
N SER A 364 3.12 -5.60 12.28
CA SER A 364 2.13 -6.43 12.96
C SER A 364 2.13 -6.22 14.49
N ILE A 365 3.31 -6.15 15.11
CA ILE A 365 3.43 -5.88 16.54
C ILE A 365 2.92 -4.47 16.86
N GLY A 366 3.25 -3.47 16.03
CA GLY A 366 2.73 -2.11 16.13
C GLY A 366 1.20 -2.06 16.10
N ILE A 367 0.58 -2.71 15.10
CA ILE A 367 -0.87 -2.78 14.92
C ILE A 367 -1.54 -3.44 16.14
N LEU A 368 -0.98 -4.55 16.62
CA LEU A 368 -1.52 -5.28 17.77
C LEU A 368 -1.31 -4.55 19.11
N SER A 369 -0.33 -3.64 19.18
CA SER A 369 -0.09 -2.80 20.37
C SER A 369 -1.27 -1.85 20.65
N ILE A 370 -2.06 -1.51 19.63
CA ILE A 370 -3.24 -0.65 19.77
C ILE A 370 -4.40 -1.43 20.40
N ARG A 371 -4.70 -1.08 21.66
CA ARG A 371 -5.77 -1.68 22.46
C ARG A 371 -7.08 -0.90 22.36
N GLY A 372 -8.19 -1.64 22.45
CA GLY A 372 -9.56 -1.12 22.40
C GLY A 372 -10.07 -0.57 23.73
N THR A 373 -9.33 -0.77 24.83
CA THR A 373 -9.65 -0.22 26.15
C THR A 373 -8.69 0.92 26.49
N ARG A 374 -9.23 1.98 27.09
CA ARG A 374 -8.43 3.08 27.62
C ARG A 374 -7.51 2.56 28.73
N ASP A 375 -6.33 3.13 28.84
CA ASP A 375 -5.43 2.85 29.95
C ASP A 375 -6.02 3.49 31.22
N SER A 376 -6.11 2.73 32.31
CA SER A 376 -6.69 3.13 33.59
C SER A 376 -6.06 4.41 34.16
N ASN A 377 -4.85 4.74 33.71
CA ASN A 377 -4.05 5.88 34.16
C ASN A 377 -4.33 7.19 33.38
N VAL A 378 -5.06 7.17 32.26
CA VAL A 378 -5.31 8.35 31.42
C VAL A 378 -6.67 8.99 31.77
N LYS A 379 -6.64 10.11 32.50
CA LYS A 379 -7.83 10.86 32.96
C LYS A 379 -8.36 11.91 31.98
N VAL A 380 -7.81 12.00 30.76
CA VAL A 380 -8.22 13.01 29.75
C VAL A 380 -9.63 12.68 29.24
N PRO A 381 -10.54 13.64 28.96
CA PRO A 381 -11.90 13.33 28.48
C PRO A 381 -11.93 12.63 27.11
N LEU A 382 -11.16 13.14 26.14
CA LEU A 382 -11.07 12.65 24.77
C LEU A 382 -9.63 12.29 24.43
N GLU A 383 -9.38 11.10 23.90
CA GLU A 383 -8.06 10.73 23.38
C GLU A 383 -7.97 11.07 21.89
N ASP A 384 -6.90 11.77 21.52
CA ASP A 384 -6.60 12.07 20.12
C ASP A 384 -6.21 10.78 19.36
N PRO A 385 -6.96 10.38 18.33
CA PRO A 385 -6.64 9.21 17.50
C PRO A 385 -5.21 9.24 16.96
N MET A 386 -4.74 10.42 16.52
CA MET A 386 -3.39 10.57 15.98
C MET A 386 -2.32 10.23 17.02
N THR A 387 -2.54 10.60 18.29
CA THR A 387 -1.60 10.25 19.38
C THR A 387 -1.55 8.75 19.64
N ILE A 388 -2.67 8.04 19.47
CA ILE A 388 -2.72 6.57 19.62
C ILE A 388 -1.99 5.89 18.46
N LEU A 389 -2.23 6.34 17.22
CA LEU A 389 -1.54 5.84 16.03
C LEU A 389 -0.02 6.08 16.12
N GLN A 390 0.40 7.25 16.59
CA GLN A 390 1.81 7.59 16.82
C GLN A 390 2.47 6.69 17.86
N LYS A 391 1.77 6.28 18.93
CA LYS A 391 2.31 5.33 19.91
C LYS A 391 2.64 3.97 19.29
N GLY A 392 1.73 3.43 18.47
CA GLY A 392 2.00 2.18 17.76
C GLY A 392 3.08 2.35 16.68
N TYR A 393 3.17 3.53 16.05
CA TYR A 393 4.25 3.85 15.10
C TYR A 393 5.61 3.88 15.80
N SER A 394 5.72 4.50 16.98
CA SER A 394 6.96 4.53 17.77
C SER A 394 7.42 3.12 18.16
N VAL A 395 6.51 2.22 18.53
CA VAL A 395 6.85 0.81 18.78
C VAL A 395 7.41 0.16 17.51
N THR A 396 6.76 0.41 16.37
CA THR A 396 7.18 -0.11 15.06
C THR A 396 8.58 0.40 14.69
N ILE A 397 8.85 1.71 14.82
CA ILE A 397 10.16 2.31 14.52
C ILE A 397 11.27 1.70 15.38
N ILE A 398 11.05 1.56 16.70
CA ILE A 398 12.07 1.01 17.59
C ILE A 398 12.43 -0.42 17.18
N LEU A 399 11.42 -1.24 16.88
CA LEU A 399 11.64 -2.60 16.40
C LEU A 399 12.24 -2.64 14.99
N ALA A 400 11.86 -1.72 14.11
CA ALA A 400 12.44 -1.58 12.78
C ALA A 400 13.93 -1.27 12.87
N VAL A 401 14.36 -0.33 13.72
CA VAL A 401 15.80 -0.05 13.94
C VAL A 401 16.54 -1.31 14.39
N LEU A 402 16.00 -2.05 15.38
CA LEU A 402 16.65 -3.26 15.88
C LEU A 402 16.75 -4.36 14.82
N THR A 403 15.67 -4.62 14.09
CA THR A 403 15.64 -5.64 13.03
C THR A 403 16.47 -5.25 11.83
N PHE A 404 16.55 -3.95 11.49
CA PHE A 404 17.40 -3.44 10.42
C PHE A 404 18.88 -3.64 10.74
N PHE A 405 19.34 -3.24 11.93
CA PHE A 405 20.71 -3.48 12.40
C PHE A 405 21.06 -4.98 12.46
N GLY A 406 20.12 -5.83 12.89
CA GLY A 406 20.29 -7.28 12.87
C GLY A 406 20.43 -7.82 11.44
N SER A 407 19.60 -7.34 10.51
CA SER A 407 19.60 -7.78 9.11
C SER A 407 20.86 -7.34 8.37
N THR A 408 21.35 -6.12 8.58
CA THR A 408 22.60 -5.67 7.96
C THR A 408 23.79 -6.46 8.49
N ARG A 409 23.84 -6.73 9.80
CA ARG A 409 24.92 -7.56 10.39
C ARG A 409 24.88 -9.00 9.89
N TRP A 410 23.70 -9.54 9.62
CA TRP A 410 23.51 -10.89 9.11
C TRP A 410 23.90 -11.01 7.63
N LEU A 411 23.45 -10.09 6.77
CA LEU A 411 23.54 -10.25 5.32
C LEU A 411 24.63 -9.41 4.64
N LEU A 412 25.04 -8.28 5.24
CA LEU A 412 25.99 -7.34 4.64
C LEU A 412 27.37 -7.37 5.30
N TYR A 413 27.62 -8.35 6.17
CA TYR A 413 28.95 -8.60 6.73
C TYR A 413 29.80 -9.37 5.71
N THR A 414 30.98 -8.82 5.41
CA THR A 414 31.98 -9.48 4.56
C THR A 414 33.36 -9.36 5.20
N GLU A 415 34.19 -10.40 5.06
CA GLU A 415 35.56 -10.40 5.58
C GLU A 415 36.44 -9.37 4.87
N GLN A 416 36.13 -9.03 3.62
CA GLN A 416 36.84 -8.04 2.82
C GLN A 416 36.66 -6.61 3.38
N ALA A 417 35.52 -6.33 4.01
CA ALA A 417 35.16 -5.03 4.57
C ALA A 417 34.32 -5.19 5.86
N PRO A 418 34.95 -5.45 7.01
CA PRO A 418 34.24 -5.74 8.27
C PRO A 418 33.39 -4.57 8.80
N SER A 419 33.65 -3.34 8.36
CA SER A 419 32.88 -2.14 8.70
C SER A 419 31.68 -1.89 7.78
N ALA A 420 31.55 -2.62 6.67
CA ALA A 420 30.51 -2.35 5.66
C ALA A 420 29.10 -2.45 6.24
N TRP A 421 28.80 -3.51 7.00
CA TRP A 421 27.48 -3.71 7.60
C TRP A 421 27.04 -2.56 8.52
N LEU A 422 27.98 -1.95 9.24
CA LEU A 422 27.71 -0.82 10.15
C LEU A 422 27.44 0.45 9.36
N ASN A 423 28.21 0.70 8.31
CA ASN A 423 27.98 1.85 7.44
C ASN A 423 26.62 1.75 6.71
N PHE A 424 26.26 0.56 6.23
CA PHE A 424 24.92 0.33 5.66
C PHE A 424 23.81 0.38 6.70
N SER A 425 24.04 -0.05 7.95
CA SER A 425 23.03 0.14 9.01
C SER A 425 22.81 1.61 9.34
N LEU A 426 23.87 2.43 9.29
CA LEU A 426 23.76 3.88 9.42
C LEU A 426 23.01 4.50 8.24
N CYS A 427 23.21 4.01 7.00
CA CYS A 427 22.40 4.43 5.84
C CYS A 427 20.91 4.16 6.07
N GLY A 428 20.57 2.94 6.52
CA GLY A 428 19.20 2.58 6.86
C GLY A 428 18.61 3.43 7.98
N LEU A 429 19.41 3.73 9.02
CA LEU A 429 19.01 4.62 10.11
C LEU A 429 18.70 6.04 9.61
N VAL A 430 19.50 6.57 8.68
CA VAL A 430 19.21 7.85 8.01
C VAL A 430 17.84 7.78 7.30
N GLY A 431 17.55 6.67 6.61
CA GLY A 431 16.24 6.38 6.02
C GLY A 431 15.08 6.39 7.01
N ILE A 432 15.20 5.65 8.12
CA ILE A 432 14.19 5.57 9.18
C ILE A 432 13.95 6.95 9.81
N ILE A 433 15.01 7.70 10.09
CA ILE A 433 14.92 9.07 10.60
C ILE A 433 14.19 9.96 9.60
N THR A 434 14.49 9.81 8.30
CA THR A 434 13.83 10.55 7.22
C THR A 434 12.32 10.28 7.22
N ALA A 435 11.89 9.02 7.31
CA ALA A 435 10.48 8.65 7.40
C ALA A 435 9.79 9.27 8.62
N TYR A 436 10.42 9.22 9.80
CA TYR A 436 9.86 9.85 11.01
C TYR A 436 9.73 11.37 10.87
N VAL A 437 10.77 12.03 10.35
CA VAL A 437 10.78 13.47 10.11
C VAL A 437 9.70 13.87 9.11
N PHE A 438 9.45 13.06 8.07
CA PHE A 438 8.37 13.30 7.12
C PHE A 438 6.98 13.28 7.77
N VAL A 439 6.71 12.28 8.62
CA VAL A 439 5.45 12.23 9.39
C VAL A 439 5.31 13.48 10.26
N TRP A 440 6.40 13.92 10.90
CA TRP A 440 6.39 15.11 11.74
C TRP A 440 6.17 16.42 10.95
N ILE A 441 6.88 16.61 9.84
CA ILE A 441 6.72 17.78 8.96
C ILE A 441 5.30 17.82 8.40
N THR A 442 4.81 16.69 7.87
CA THR A 442 3.45 16.60 7.31
C THR A 442 2.43 16.98 8.37
N LYS A 443 2.54 16.41 9.59
CA LYS A 443 1.66 16.76 10.71
C LYS A 443 1.70 18.25 11.05
N TYR A 444 2.86 18.90 11.03
CA TYR A 444 2.95 20.34 11.31
C TYR A 444 2.17 21.18 10.28
N TYR A 445 2.23 20.80 9.01
CA TYR A 445 1.56 21.50 7.92
C TYR A 445 0.08 21.11 7.70
N THR A 446 -0.38 19.97 8.24
CA THR A 446 -1.75 19.46 8.01
C THR A 446 -2.63 19.30 9.25
N ASP A 447 -2.09 19.29 10.46
CA ASP A 447 -2.88 19.15 11.70
C ASP A 447 -3.38 20.53 12.20
N TYR A 448 -4.69 20.63 12.47
CA TYR A 448 -5.39 21.82 12.97
C TYR A 448 -4.85 22.36 14.31
N LYS A 449 -4.01 21.59 15.01
CA LYS A 449 -3.33 22.01 16.24
C LYS A 449 -2.16 22.96 15.98
N HIS A 450 -1.62 23.02 14.78
CA HIS A 450 -0.46 23.83 14.45
C HIS A 450 -0.85 25.16 13.81
N GLU A 451 0.08 26.11 13.89
CA GLU A 451 -0.08 27.48 13.37
C GLU A 451 -0.45 27.53 11.89
N PRO A 452 0.17 26.77 10.96
CA PRO A 452 -0.09 26.99 9.53
C PRO A 452 -1.54 26.70 9.14
N VAL A 453 -2.13 25.62 9.67
CA VAL A 453 -3.55 25.28 9.44
C VAL A 453 -4.49 26.26 10.14
N ARG A 454 -4.14 26.76 11.32
CA ARG A 454 -4.94 27.78 12.03
C ARG A 454 -4.96 29.11 11.28
N THR A 455 -3.82 29.53 10.74
CA THR A 455 -3.71 30.74 9.92
C THR A 455 -4.51 30.60 8.62
N LEU A 456 -4.49 29.41 8.02
CA LEU A 456 -5.36 29.10 6.87
C LEU A 456 -6.84 29.21 7.25
N ALA A 457 -7.27 28.58 8.34
CA ALA A 457 -8.66 28.67 8.82
C ALA A 457 -9.08 30.12 9.15
N LEU A 458 -8.18 30.93 9.74
CA LEU A 458 -8.41 32.35 9.99
C LEU A 458 -8.56 33.15 8.69
N SER A 459 -7.85 32.76 7.63
CA SER A 459 -7.94 33.43 6.32
C SER A 459 -9.34 33.34 5.72
N SER A 460 -10.10 32.27 6.03
CA SER A 460 -11.51 32.13 5.65
C SER A 460 -12.41 33.26 6.18
N SER A 461 -12.02 33.99 7.23
CA SER A 461 -12.77 35.15 7.74
C SER A 461 -12.80 36.35 6.77
N THR A 462 -11.88 36.38 5.80
CA THR A 462 -11.76 37.46 4.81
C THR A 462 -12.29 37.06 3.42
N GLY A 463 -12.85 35.85 3.29
CA GLY A 463 -13.47 35.34 2.08
C GLY A 463 -12.73 34.17 1.42
N HIS A 464 -13.34 33.60 0.38
CA HIS A 464 -12.78 32.43 -0.31
C HIS A 464 -11.46 32.71 -1.03
N GLY A 465 -11.29 33.91 -1.62
CA GLY A 465 -10.10 34.26 -2.38
C GLY A 465 -8.83 34.29 -1.53
N THR A 466 -8.89 34.87 -0.34
CA THR A 466 -7.76 34.89 0.60
C THR A 466 -7.45 33.51 1.16
N ASN A 467 -8.48 32.69 1.41
CA ASN A 467 -8.28 31.29 1.80
C ASN A 467 -7.55 30.47 0.73
N ILE A 468 -7.94 30.62 -0.55
CA ILE A 468 -7.24 29.94 -1.66
C ILE A 468 -5.79 30.43 -1.80
N ILE A 469 -5.55 31.74 -1.73
CA ILE A 469 -4.19 32.30 -1.81
C ILE A 469 -3.32 31.78 -0.67
N ALA A 470 -3.84 31.82 0.57
CA ALA A 470 -3.14 31.30 1.74
C ALA A 470 -2.85 29.79 1.62
N GLY A 471 -3.83 29.00 1.16
CA GLY A 471 -3.68 27.57 0.98
C GLY A 471 -2.65 27.19 -0.09
N VAL A 472 -2.66 27.87 -1.24
CA VAL A 472 -1.66 27.67 -2.31
C VAL A 472 -0.27 28.07 -1.81
N SER A 473 -0.16 29.21 -1.12
CA SER A 473 1.11 29.65 -0.51
C SER A 473 1.64 28.61 0.48
N LEU A 474 0.78 28.10 1.36
CA LEU A 474 1.13 27.09 2.36
C LEU A 474 1.59 25.78 1.70
N GLY A 475 0.88 25.34 0.65
CA GLY A 475 1.25 24.18 -0.14
C GLY A 475 2.65 24.30 -0.74
N LEU A 476 2.96 25.44 -1.37
CA LEU A 476 4.30 25.71 -1.92
C LEU A 476 5.38 25.72 -0.83
N GLU A 477 5.12 26.38 0.31
CA GLU A 477 6.05 26.43 1.44
C GLU A 477 6.34 25.05 2.03
N SER A 478 5.31 24.22 2.20
CA SER A 478 5.39 22.91 2.85
C SER A 478 6.36 21.93 2.16
N THR A 479 6.72 22.17 0.89
CA THR A 479 7.65 21.33 0.13
C THR A 479 9.13 21.63 0.40
N ALA A 480 9.45 22.81 0.94
CA ALA A 480 10.84 23.25 1.12
C ALA A 480 11.62 22.37 2.10
N ILE A 481 11.04 22.09 3.28
CA ILE A 481 11.69 21.27 4.31
C ILE A 481 11.83 19.81 3.86
N PRO A 482 10.79 19.14 3.30
CA PRO A 482 10.94 17.80 2.72
C PRO A 482 12.08 17.69 1.70
N VAL A 483 12.21 18.64 0.77
CA VAL A 483 13.30 18.63 -0.23
C VAL A 483 14.68 18.72 0.43
N LEU A 484 14.85 19.59 1.43
CA LEU A 484 16.10 19.69 2.19
C LEU A 484 16.41 18.38 2.93
N VAL A 485 15.41 17.78 3.57
CA VAL A 485 15.55 16.52 4.29
C VAL A 485 15.94 15.38 3.35
N ILE A 486 15.34 15.28 2.15
CA ILE A 486 15.73 14.31 1.12
C ILE A 486 17.18 14.55 0.67
N SER A 487 17.55 15.80 0.42
CA SER A 487 18.88 16.16 -0.05
C SER A 487 19.96 15.75 0.97
N VAL A 488 19.73 16.06 2.26
CA VAL A 488 20.62 15.66 3.35
C VAL A 488 20.67 14.13 3.49
N SER A 489 19.53 13.46 3.38
CA SER A 489 19.42 12.00 3.46
C SER A 489 20.22 11.30 2.36
N ILE A 490 20.06 11.73 1.09
CA ILE A 490 20.79 11.19 -0.07
C ILE A 490 22.30 11.41 0.09
N ILE A 491 22.73 12.63 0.41
CA ILE A 491 24.16 12.95 0.57
C ILE A 491 24.77 12.13 1.71
N SER A 492 24.08 12.05 2.85
CA SER A 492 24.56 11.30 4.03
C SER A 492 24.64 9.80 3.74
N ALA A 493 23.62 9.23 3.11
CA ALA A 493 23.58 7.81 2.74
C ALA A 493 24.63 7.45 1.68
N PHE A 494 24.81 8.31 0.67
CA PHE A 494 25.84 8.12 -0.34
C PHE A 494 27.24 8.17 0.27
N TRP A 495 27.50 9.17 1.14
CA TRP A 495 28.78 9.31 1.82
C TRP A 495 29.08 8.12 2.74
N LEU A 496 28.12 7.71 3.58
CA LEU A 496 28.25 6.54 4.45
C LEU A 496 28.49 5.24 3.65
N GLY A 497 27.76 5.06 2.55
CA GLY A 497 27.96 3.93 1.64
C GLY A 497 29.35 3.95 0.99
N HIS A 498 29.87 5.13 0.65
CA HIS A 498 31.23 5.30 0.12
C HIS A 498 32.31 4.97 1.16
N THR A 499 32.06 5.24 2.44
CA THR A 499 32.96 4.88 3.55
C THR A 499 32.81 3.43 4.03
N SER A 500 32.01 2.61 3.34
CA SER A 500 31.78 1.19 3.70
C SER A 500 33.07 0.35 3.70
N GLY A 501 34.09 0.76 2.96
CA GLY A 501 35.32 0.00 2.74
C GLY A 501 35.23 -0.97 1.57
N LEU A 502 34.09 -1.04 0.89
CA LEU A 502 33.92 -1.78 -0.36
C LEU A 502 34.53 -0.98 -1.52
N VAL A 503 35.54 -1.57 -2.16
CA VAL A 503 36.29 -0.97 -3.27
C VAL A 503 36.21 -1.86 -4.51
N ASP A 504 36.21 -1.24 -5.68
CA ASP A 504 36.33 -1.90 -6.97
C ASP A 504 37.78 -2.41 -7.20
N GLU A 505 38.01 -3.12 -8.31
CA GLU A 505 39.33 -3.60 -8.75
C GLU A 505 40.39 -2.48 -8.84
N THR A 506 39.94 -1.25 -9.11
CA THR A 506 40.78 -0.05 -9.23
C THR A 506 41.04 0.65 -7.89
N GLY A 507 40.48 0.13 -6.79
CA GLY A 507 40.56 0.74 -5.46
C GLY A 507 39.57 1.90 -5.24
N SER A 508 38.68 2.19 -6.19
CA SER A 508 37.65 3.22 -6.03
C SER A 508 36.48 2.72 -5.18
N PRO A 509 35.96 3.47 -4.21
CA PRO A 509 34.83 3.01 -3.41
C PRO A 509 33.51 3.02 -4.18
N THR A 510 32.77 1.91 -4.13
CA THR A 510 31.56 1.67 -4.96
C THR A 510 30.26 1.56 -4.17
N GLY A 511 30.32 1.54 -2.83
CA GLY A 511 29.15 1.33 -1.98
C GLY A 511 28.16 2.51 -1.89
N GLY A 512 28.46 3.66 -2.49
CA GLY A 512 27.65 4.88 -2.34
C GLY A 512 26.22 4.76 -2.88
N LEU A 513 26.05 4.24 -4.10
CA LEU A 513 24.71 4.07 -4.70
C LEU A 513 23.88 3.04 -3.95
N PHE A 514 24.47 1.92 -3.57
CA PHE A 514 23.79 0.93 -2.73
C PHE A 514 23.42 1.52 -1.36
N GLY A 515 24.28 2.38 -0.77
CA GLY A 515 23.97 3.13 0.45
C GLY A 515 22.69 3.97 0.33
N THR A 516 22.47 4.64 -0.82
CA THR A 516 21.22 5.37 -1.07
C THR A 516 20.01 4.45 -1.15
N ALA A 517 20.15 3.27 -1.77
CA ALA A 517 19.08 2.27 -1.81
C ALA A 517 18.76 1.71 -0.41
N VAL A 518 19.78 1.46 0.41
CA VAL A 518 19.63 1.02 1.81
C VAL A 518 18.93 2.09 2.66
N ALA A 519 19.17 3.38 2.40
CA ALA A 519 18.43 4.46 3.04
C ALA A 519 16.95 4.47 2.60
N THR A 520 16.65 4.24 1.31
CA THR A 520 15.26 4.10 0.84
C THR A 520 14.57 2.89 1.49
N MET A 521 15.25 1.74 1.62
CA MET A 521 14.73 0.60 2.38
C MET A 521 14.43 0.97 3.84
N GLY A 522 15.32 1.72 4.49
CA GLY A 522 15.11 2.18 5.86
C GLY A 522 13.90 3.09 5.98
N MET A 523 13.64 3.94 4.98
CA MET A 523 12.43 4.75 4.92
C MET A 523 11.17 3.88 4.80
N LEU A 524 11.22 2.81 3.99
CA LEU A 524 10.10 1.91 3.75
C LEU A 524 10.03 0.72 4.72
N SER A 525 10.96 0.58 5.68
CA SER A 525 10.97 -0.56 6.64
C SER A 525 9.84 -0.49 7.68
N THR A 526 8.97 0.50 7.59
CA THR A 526 7.75 0.67 8.38
C THR A 526 6.53 0.93 7.50
N ALA A 527 6.65 0.63 6.19
CA ALA A 527 5.64 0.95 5.19
C ALA A 527 4.30 0.28 5.48
N ALA A 528 4.30 -0.97 5.98
CA ALA A 528 3.06 -1.65 6.36
C ALA A 528 2.30 -0.89 7.48
N TYR A 529 3.00 -0.35 8.48
CA TYR A 529 2.34 0.44 9.53
C TYR A 529 1.88 1.81 9.02
N ILE A 530 2.67 2.47 8.17
CA ILE A 530 2.28 3.75 7.55
C ILE A 530 1.02 3.57 6.70
N LEU A 531 0.96 2.52 5.87
CA LEU A 531 -0.25 2.19 5.10
C LEU A 531 -1.43 1.88 5.99
N THR A 532 -1.20 1.26 7.15
CA THR A 532 -2.27 1.02 8.13
C THR A 532 -2.87 2.33 8.63
N MET A 533 -2.04 3.34 8.91
CA MET A 533 -2.50 4.67 9.30
C MET A 533 -3.20 5.41 8.15
N ASP A 534 -2.72 5.22 6.92
CA ASP A 534 -3.33 5.82 5.72
C ASP A 534 -4.72 5.20 5.48
N MET A 535 -4.83 3.87 5.42
CA MET A 535 -6.10 3.13 5.26
C MET A 535 -7.09 3.39 6.40
N PHE A 536 -6.62 3.74 7.59
CA PHE A 536 -7.50 4.11 8.70
C PHE A 536 -8.36 5.33 8.36
N GLY A 537 -7.82 6.31 7.61
CA GLY A 537 -8.51 7.56 7.27
C GLY A 537 -9.81 7.32 6.51
N PRO A 538 -9.77 6.76 5.29
CA PRO A 538 -10.97 6.53 4.48
C PRO A 538 -11.97 5.59 5.14
N ILE A 539 -11.52 4.62 5.94
CA ILE A 539 -12.42 3.74 6.71
C ILE A 539 -13.19 4.52 7.77
N ALA A 540 -12.52 5.46 8.47
CA ALA A 540 -13.15 6.32 9.46
C ALA A 540 -14.07 7.36 8.81
N ASP A 541 -13.68 7.87 7.65
CA ASP A 541 -14.45 8.84 6.85
C ASP A 541 -15.80 8.25 6.43
N ASN A 542 -15.75 7.10 5.76
CA ASN A 542 -16.94 6.35 5.38
C ASN A 542 -17.81 5.96 6.58
N ALA A 543 -17.18 5.69 7.73
CA ALA A 543 -17.93 5.38 8.94
C ALA A 543 -18.72 6.59 9.45
N GLY A 544 -18.18 7.81 9.31
CA GLY A 544 -18.86 9.07 9.56
C GLY A 544 -20.04 9.27 8.63
N GLY A 545 -19.86 9.12 7.32
CA GLY A 545 -20.95 9.22 6.36
C GLY A 545 -22.07 8.21 6.59
N ILE A 546 -21.75 6.96 6.95
CA ILE A 546 -22.77 5.96 7.33
C ILE A 546 -23.55 6.40 8.58
N VAL A 547 -22.88 7.00 9.58
CA VAL A 547 -23.53 7.49 10.81
C VAL A 547 -24.52 8.61 10.49
N GLU A 548 -24.11 9.58 9.66
CA GLU A 548 -24.95 10.71 9.27
C GLU A 548 -26.14 10.27 8.40
N MET A 549 -25.87 9.45 7.38
CA MET A 549 -26.91 8.90 6.50
C MET A 549 -27.93 8.02 7.23
N SER A 550 -27.50 7.31 8.28
CA SER A 550 -28.38 6.48 9.12
C SER A 550 -29.06 7.25 10.25
N GLN A 551 -28.88 8.58 10.31
CA GLN A 551 -29.49 9.50 11.27
C GLN A 551 -29.32 9.05 12.72
N GLN A 552 -28.16 8.50 13.05
CA GLN A 552 -27.92 8.01 14.40
C GLN A 552 -27.71 9.20 15.34
N VAL A 553 -28.23 9.07 16.56
CA VAL A 553 -28.12 10.13 17.56
C VAL A 553 -26.64 10.35 17.89
N LEU A 554 -26.18 11.59 17.70
CA LEU A 554 -24.90 12.08 18.24
C LEU A 554 -24.95 11.98 19.77
N TYR A 555 -24.52 10.86 20.33
CA TYR A 555 -24.25 10.77 21.76
C TYR A 555 -22.95 11.53 22.03
N GLY A 556 -23.10 12.77 22.50
CA GLY A 556 -22.01 13.69 22.86
C GLY A 556 -21.18 13.22 24.05
#